data_AF-U6GIJ4-F1
#
_entry.id   AF-U6GIJ4-F1
#
_cell.length_a   1.000
_cell.length_b   1.000
_cell.length_c   1.000
_cell.angle_alpha   90.00
_cell.angle_beta   90.00
_cell.angle_gamma   90.00
#
_symmetry.space_group_name_H-M   'P 1'
#
loop_
_entity.id
_entity.type
_entity.pdbx_description
1 polymer ?
#
loop_
_entity_poly.entity_id
_entity_poly.type
_entity_poly.pdbx_seq_one_letter_code
_entity_poly.pdbx_strand_id
1 'polypeptide(L)'
;GLQHATPENLRDAFLHLDKILLSDWKTQHTGSTGIVALIEEIEEPQEFLVMGREVLSSPSSSSLFDALEPQDRVGVARPSPQLTRLGGSEKPAFLITIANVGDSRGTLFHSDGGFSILSRDHKPTNKEELERIKRAGGFVTVSPSSVPRVDGILALSRAFGDGLFKDNRELGPTEQRVVAVPDVHTFFAFPGDVLMLACDGVYEPEAMNWVFVSHFMMTLLFELQNDLTEASVKLLEQAYQSFSGDNISVLLTRFEKGENKERLFRRFEVTPEGHVVSEGGASGDFAASAGEQSSIDAFKGPLLQAGSEPITL
;
A
#
# COMPACT_ATOMS: atom_id res chain seq x y z
N GLY A 1 8.20 -21.20 -9.98
CA GLY A 1 8.54 -20.15 -10.96
C GLY A 1 9.00 -18.83 -10.35
N LEU A 2 8.82 -18.59 -9.03
CA LEU A 2 9.15 -17.32 -8.37
C LEU A 2 10.48 -17.33 -7.60
N GLN A 3 11.41 -18.25 -7.91
CA GLN A 3 12.58 -18.45 -7.05
C GLN A 3 13.60 -17.30 -7.05
N HIS A 4 13.44 -16.25 -7.86
CA HIS A 4 14.17 -14.98 -7.72
C HIS A 4 13.29 -13.82 -8.22
N ALA A 5 12.54 -13.19 -7.32
CA ALA A 5 11.76 -12.00 -7.61
C ALA A 5 12.67 -10.76 -7.74
N THR A 6 13.46 -10.70 -8.81
CA THR A 6 14.26 -9.51 -9.11
C THR A 6 13.37 -8.37 -9.61
N PRO A 7 13.79 -7.10 -9.46
CA PRO A 7 13.08 -5.96 -10.02
C PRO A 7 12.79 -6.10 -11.52
N GLU A 8 13.72 -6.68 -12.29
CA GLU A 8 13.57 -6.93 -13.73
C GLU A 8 12.46 -7.95 -14.00
N ASN A 9 12.46 -9.09 -13.30
CA ASN A 9 11.45 -10.12 -13.47
C ASN A 9 10.05 -9.60 -13.11
N LEU A 10 9.94 -8.73 -12.10
CA LEU A 10 8.66 -8.12 -11.72
C LEU A 10 8.17 -7.13 -12.79
N ARG A 11 9.06 -6.32 -13.37
CA ARG A 11 8.71 -5.43 -14.48
C ARG A 11 8.21 -6.23 -15.69
N ASP A 12 8.91 -7.29 -16.06
CA ASP A 12 8.52 -8.15 -17.17
C ASP A 12 7.18 -8.85 -16.90
N ALA A 13 6.94 -9.30 -15.66
CA ALA A 13 5.67 -9.90 -15.26
C ALA A 13 4.50 -8.90 -15.34
N PHE A 14 4.70 -7.65 -14.92
CA PHE A 14 3.68 -6.60 -15.02
C PHE A 14 3.37 -6.26 -16.48
N LEU A 15 4.39 -6.09 -17.33
CA LEU A 15 4.19 -5.85 -18.76
C LEU A 15 3.51 -7.04 -19.45
N HIS A 16 3.82 -8.27 -19.04
CA HIS A 16 3.18 -9.46 -19.57
C HIS A 16 1.70 -9.53 -19.17
N LEU A 17 1.38 -9.25 -17.90
CA LEU A 17 0.01 -9.18 -17.40
C LEU A 17 -0.78 -8.10 -18.15
N ASP A 18 -0.22 -6.90 -18.30
CA ASP A 18 -0.87 -5.81 -19.02
C ASP A 18 -1.17 -6.17 -20.49
N LYS A 19 -0.23 -6.86 -21.15
CA LYS A 19 -0.45 -7.37 -22.51
C LYS A 19 -1.62 -8.35 -22.57
N ILE A 20 -1.77 -9.24 -21.57
CA ILE A 20 -2.91 -10.16 -21.48
C ILE A 20 -4.20 -9.37 -21.31
N LEU A 21 -4.23 -8.39 -20.40
CA LEU A 21 -5.41 -7.55 -20.15
C LEU A 21 -5.81 -6.72 -21.38
N LEU A 22 -4.85 -6.20 -22.15
CA LEU A 22 -5.14 -5.45 -23.37
C LEU A 22 -5.65 -6.32 -24.53
N SER A 23 -5.46 -7.64 -24.45
CA SER A 23 -5.97 -8.58 -25.45
C SER A 23 -7.45 -8.93 -25.27
N ASP A 24 -8.01 -8.67 -24.08
CA ASP A 24 -9.44 -8.80 -23.80
C ASP A 24 -10.13 -7.44 -23.98
N TRP A 25 -11.10 -7.41 -24.90
CA TRP A 25 -11.88 -6.21 -25.22
C TRP A 25 -12.62 -5.63 -24.00
N LYS A 26 -12.97 -6.48 -23.02
CA LYS A 26 -13.67 -6.05 -21.80
C LYS A 26 -12.79 -5.16 -20.93
N THR A 27 -11.49 -5.45 -20.87
CA THR A 27 -10.52 -4.75 -20.03
C THR A 27 -9.75 -3.67 -20.79
N GLN A 28 -9.87 -3.61 -22.12
CA GLN A 28 -9.22 -2.60 -22.94
C GLN A 28 -9.66 -1.16 -22.60
N HIS A 29 -10.87 -0.98 -22.07
CA HIS A 29 -11.46 0.31 -21.71
C HIS A 29 -11.47 0.61 -20.22
N THR A 30 -10.95 -0.30 -19.39
CA THR A 30 -10.90 -0.13 -17.93
C THR A 30 -9.46 -0.04 -17.46
N GLY A 31 -9.22 0.80 -16.46
CA GLY A 31 -7.93 0.93 -15.78
C GLY A 31 -7.95 0.27 -14.40
N SER A 32 -6.79 -0.15 -13.92
CA SER A 32 -6.62 -0.59 -12.54
C SER A 32 -5.23 -0.22 -12.01
N THR A 33 -5.20 0.28 -10.78
CA THR A 33 -3.97 0.44 -9.99
C THR A 33 -3.51 -0.93 -9.48
N GLY A 34 -2.28 -1.02 -8.99
CA GLY A 34 -1.76 -2.25 -8.42
C GLY A 34 -0.56 -1.98 -7.53
N ILE A 35 -0.71 -2.32 -6.25
CA ILE A 35 0.41 -2.44 -5.31
C ILE A 35 0.57 -3.90 -4.91
N VAL A 36 1.73 -4.46 -5.17
CA VAL A 36 2.04 -5.87 -4.92
C VAL A 36 3.22 -5.96 -3.96
N ALA A 37 3.08 -6.78 -2.93
CA ALA A 37 4.15 -7.10 -1.99
C ALA A 37 4.57 -8.56 -2.15
N LEU A 38 5.86 -8.80 -2.37
CA LEU A 38 6.47 -10.12 -2.30
C LEU A 38 7.26 -10.19 -1.00
N ILE A 39 6.90 -11.17 -0.16
CA ILE A 39 7.45 -11.33 1.18
C ILE A 39 8.25 -12.63 1.24
N GLU A 40 9.51 -12.51 1.63
CA GLU A 40 10.46 -13.64 1.72
C GLU A 40 11.15 -13.62 3.09
N GLU A 41 11.22 -14.76 3.77
CA GLU A 41 11.99 -14.88 5.01
C GLU A 41 13.50 -14.96 4.68
N ILE A 42 14.32 -14.27 5.46
CA ILE A 42 15.78 -14.34 5.33
C ILE A 42 16.29 -15.52 6.19
N GLU A 43 16.25 -16.72 5.61
CA GLU A 43 16.59 -17.97 6.31
C GLU A 43 18.03 -17.97 6.86
N GLU A 44 18.99 -17.54 6.05
CA GLU A 44 20.42 -17.54 6.39
C GLU A 44 20.94 -16.11 6.61
N PRO A 45 21.83 -15.86 7.59
CA PRO A 45 22.40 -14.54 7.83
C PRO A 45 23.15 -14.00 6.60
N GLN A 46 22.69 -12.87 6.06
CA GLN A 46 23.26 -12.19 4.91
C GLN A 46 23.47 -10.70 5.18
N GLU A 47 24.47 -10.08 4.53
CA GLU A 47 24.70 -8.64 4.59
C GLU A 47 23.92 -7.90 3.50
N PHE A 48 23.22 -6.84 3.90
CA PHE A 48 22.48 -5.96 3.02
C PHE A 48 22.98 -4.52 3.18
N LEU A 49 23.11 -3.81 2.07
CA LEU A 49 23.27 -2.36 2.10
C LEU A 49 21.89 -1.73 2.28
N VAL A 50 21.69 -0.97 3.35
CA VAL A 50 20.37 -0.42 3.70
C VAL A 50 20.41 1.08 3.97
N MET A 51 19.32 1.76 3.67
CA MET A 51 19.03 3.15 4.05
C MET A 51 17.71 3.18 4.82
N GLY A 52 17.79 3.32 6.15
CA GLY A 52 16.61 3.08 7.00
C GLY A 52 16.18 1.62 6.91
N ARG A 53 14.94 1.36 6.48
CA ARG A 53 14.43 0.01 6.18
C ARG A 53 14.54 -0.39 4.70
N GLU A 54 14.91 0.52 3.80
CA GLU A 54 15.07 0.23 2.37
C GLU A 54 16.39 -0.50 2.11
N VAL A 55 16.35 -1.56 1.31
CA VAL A 55 17.51 -2.33 0.83
C VAL A 55 17.94 -1.75 -0.52
N LEU A 56 19.20 -1.34 -0.61
CA LEU A 56 19.79 -0.73 -1.80
C LEU A 56 20.58 -1.77 -2.60
N SER A 57 20.47 -1.70 -3.93
CA SER A 57 21.28 -2.52 -4.84
C SER A 57 22.75 -2.06 -4.89
N SER A 58 23.01 -0.77 -4.69
CA SER A 58 24.35 -0.19 -4.66
C SER A 58 24.36 1.14 -3.89
N PRO A 59 25.53 1.65 -3.44
CA PRO A 59 25.63 2.94 -2.76
C PRO A 59 25.19 4.15 -3.62
N SER A 60 25.25 4.01 -4.94
CA SER A 60 24.84 5.05 -5.90
C SER A 60 23.40 4.91 -6.38
N SER A 61 22.68 3.86 -5.95
CA SER A 61 21.30 3.63 -6.38
C SER A 61 20.38 4.71 -5.81
N SER A 62 19.44 5.19 -6.63
CA SER A 62 18.36 6.07 -6.18
C SER A 62 17.49 5.32 -5.17
N SER A 63 17.25 5.92 -4.01
CA SER A 63 16.34 5.37 -3.01
C SER A 63 14.92 5.90 -3.22
N LEU A 64 13.91 5.23 -2.66
CA LEU A 64 12.54 5.73 -2.65
C LEU A 64 12.47 7.12 -1.99
N PHE A 65 13.28 7.36 -0.95
CA PHE A 65 13.39 8.66 -0.30
C PHE A 65 13.69 9.81 -1.29
N ASP A 66 14.54 9.56 -2.29
CA ASP A 66 14.88 10.56 -3.31
C ASP A 66 13.70 10.84 -4.25
N ALA A 67 12.88 9.81 -4.50
CA ALA A 67 11.72 9.86 -5.38
C ALA A 67 10.50 10.51 -4.74
N LEU A 68 10.37 10.47 -3.40
CA LEU A 68 9.26 11.06 -2.64
C LEU A 68 9.31 12.60 -2.67
N GLU A 69 8.12 13.21 -2.74
CA GLU A 69 7.95 14.65 -2.59
C GLU A 69 8.35 15.10 -1.17
N PRO A 70 8.86 16.33 -0.99
CA PRO A 70 9.34 16.79 0.32
C PRO A 70 8.32 16.66 1.47
N GLN A 71 7.04 16.88 1.20
CA GLN A 71 5.96 16.74 2.19
C GLN A 71 5.68 15.29 2.61
N ASP A 72 6.05 14.32 1.77
CA ASP A 72 5.83 12.89 2.01
C ASP A 72 7.06 12.22 2.66
N ARG A 73 8.17 12.96 2.77
CA ARG A 73 9.38 12.48 3.44
C ARG A 73 9.19 12.52 4.95
N VAL A 74 9.32 11.35 5.56
CA VAL A 74 9.20 11.17 7.00
C VAL A 74 10.57 11.38 7.65
N GLY A 75 10.65 12.31 8.60
CA GLY A 75 11.89 12.68 9.29
C GLY A 75 12.64 13.83 8.61
N VAL A 76 13.58 14.43 9.36
CA VAL A 76 14.23 15.70 8.96
C VAL A 76 15.46 15.48 8.07
N ALA A 77 16.05 14.28 8.09
CA ALA A 77 17.30 13.98 7.40
C ALA A 77 17.25 12.64 6.66
N ARG A 78 17.82 12.62 5.45
CA ARG A 78 18.06 11.39 4.68
C ARG A 78 18.99 10.46 5.48
N PRO A 79 18.59 9.20 5.75
CA PRO A 79 19.49 8.24 6.39
C PRO A 79 20.72 7.97 5.52
N SER A 80 21.86 7.71 6.15
CA SER A 80 23.07 7.30 5.41
C SER A 80 23.02 5.79 5.11
N PRO A 81 23.49 5.33 3.94
CA PRO A 81 23.62 3.92 3.65
C PRO A 81 24.55 3.22 4.66
N GLN A 82 24.16 2.03 5.12
CA GLN A 82 24.94 1.21 6.05
C GLN A 82 24.83 -0.27 5.70
N LEU A 83 25.91 -1.02 5.92
CA LEU A 83 25.86 -2.48 5.83
C LEU A 83 25.23 -3.04 7.10
N THR A 84 24.18 -3.85 6.93
CA THR A 84 23.45 -4.49 8.03
C THR A 84 23.34 -5.99 7.76
N ARG A 85 23.78 -6.79 8.71
CA ARG A 85 23.55 -8.24 8.69
C ARG A 85 22.13 -8.54 9.17
N LEU A 86 21.38 -9.31 8.40
CA LEU A 86 19.99 -9.71 8.64
C LEU A 86 19.83 -11.21 8.39
N GLY A 87 18.83 -11.84 9.01
CA GLY A 87 18.49 -13.25 8.81
C GLY A 87 19.06 -14.20 9.86
N GLY A 88 18.67 -15.47 9.70
CA GLY A 88 19.00 -16.55 10.64
C GLY A 88 18.41 -16.38 12.03
N SER A 89 18.86 -17.23 12.95
CA SER A 89 18.30 -17.30 14.31
C SER A 89 18.60 -16.07 15.18
N GLU A 90 19.73 -15.39 14.91
CA GLU A 90 20.19 -14.23 15.69
C GLU A 90 19.39 -12.96 15.40
N LYS A 91 19.04 -12.73 14.13
CA LYS A 91 18.31 -11.53 13.71
C LYS A 91 17.27 -11.87 12.63
N PRO A 92 16.19 -12.58 13.00
CA PRO A 92 15.14 -12.95 12.06
C PRO A 92 14.58 -11.71 11.36
N ALA A 93 14.41 -11.79 10.06
CA ALA A 93 13.95 -10.68 9.23
C ALA A 93 13.30 -11.20 7.95
N PHE A 94 12.49 -10.34 7.35
CA PHE A 94 11.79 -10.60 6.09
C PHE A 94 12.19 -9.54 5.07
N LEU A 95 12.38 -9.93 3.83
CA LEU A 95 12.42 -9.01 2.70
C LEU A 95 10.99 -8.74 2.21
N ILE A 96 10.71 -7.48 1.91
CA ILE A 96 9.46 -7.02 1.32
C ILE A 96 9.81 -6.29 0.03
N THR A 97 9.52 -6.90 -1.12
CA THR A 97 9.66 -6.25 -2.42
C THR A 97 8.31 -5.70 -2.84
N ILE A 98 8.19 -4.37 -2.86
CA ILE A 98 7.00 -3.65 -3.30
C ILE A 98 7.14 -3.30 -4.78
N ALA A 99 6.16 -3.69 -5.58
CA ALA A 99 5.98 -3.26 -6.96
C ALA A 99 4.68 -2.44 -7.06
N ASN A 100 4.80 -1.14 -7.36
CA ASN A 100 3.67 -0.22 -7.43
C ASN A 100 3.42 0.29 -8.85
N VAL A 101 2.15 0.30 -9.27
CA VAL A 101 1.62 0.96 -10.47
C VAL A 101 0.35 1.71 -10.07
N GLY A 102 0.36 3.03 -10.23
CA GLY A 102 -0.74 3.91 -9.78
C GLY A 102 -0.44 4.58 -8.43
N ASP A 103 -1.49 4.82 -7.64
CA ASP A 103 -1.48 5.61 -6.40
C ASP A 103 -2.03 4.86 -5.18
N SER A 104 -2.08 3.54 -5.25
CA SER A 104 -2.13 2.71 -4.04
C SER A 104 -0.82 2.82 -3.26
N ARG A 105 -0.92 2.64 -1.94
CA ARG A 105 0.10 3.05 -0.99
C ARG A 105 0.54 1.91 -0.08
N GLY A 106 1.85 1.79 0.12
CA GLY A 106 2.46 0.83 1.04
C GLY A 106 3.15 1.55 2.20
N THR A 107 2.90 1.10 3.42
CA THR A 107 3.53 1.61 4.65
C THR A 107 3.97 0.46 5.54
N LEU A 108 5.18 0.51 6.10
CA LEU A 108 5.66 -0.43 7.11
C LEU A 108 5.70 0.27 8.47
N PHE A 109 4.96 -0.25 9.44
CA PHE A 109 4.99 0.20 10.83
C PHE A 109 6.00 -0.63 11.61
N HIS A 110 6.94 0.04 12.28
CA HIS A 110 7.97 -0.66 13.02
C HIS A 110 7.51 -0.97 14.44
N SER A 111 7.82 -2.17 14.90
CA SER A 111 7.55 -2.63 16.27
C SER A 111 8.33 -1.85 17.33
N ASP A 112 9.49 -1.31 16.98
CA ASP A 112 10.30 -0.42 17.81
C ASP A 112 9.92 1.06 17.70
N GLY A 113 8.88 1.37 16.91
CA GLY A 113 8.37 2.71 16.69
C GLY A 113 8.81 3.35 15.37
N GLY A 114 7.98 4.28 14.89
CA GLY A 114 8.13 4.90 13.58
C GLY A 114 7.56 4.05 12.45
N PHE A 115 7.76 4.53 11.23
CA PHE A 115 7.25 3.89 10.03
C PHE A 115 8.13 4.22 8.81
N SER A 116 7.98 3.42 7.75
CA SER A 116 8.61 3.62 6.44
C SER A 116 7.55 3.65 5.34
N ILE A 117 7.64 4.66 4.46
CA ILE A 117 6.88 4.70 3.22
C ILE A 117 7.51 3.72 2.22
N LEU A 118 6.69 2.92 1.55
CA LEU A 118 7.15 1.83 0.67
C LEU A 118 6.81 2.01 -0.80
N SER A 119 6.01 3.03 -1.15
CA SER A 119 5.66 3.34 -2.52
C SER A 119 5.53 4.85 -2.73
N ARG A 120 5.47 5.26 -4.00
CA ARG A 120 5.19 6.64 -4.42
C ARG A 120 4.05 6.63 -5.43
N ASP A 121 3.14 7.59 -5.33
CA ASP A 121 2.05 7.78 -6.27
C ASP A 121 2.57 8.13 -7.67
N HIS A 122 2.01 7.50 -8.70
CA HIS A 122 2.31 7.80 -10.10
C HIS A 122 1.38 8.88 -10.66
N LYS A 123 1.62 10.14 -10.29
CA LYS A 123 0.81 11.26 -10.76
C LYS A 123 1.31 11.81 -12.11
N PRO A 124 0.41 12.25 -13.02
CA PRO A 124 0.79 12.87 -14.29
C PRO A 124 1.71 14.10 -14.17
N THR A 125 1.72 14.75 -12.99
CA THR A 125 2.57 15.91 -12.70
C THR A 125 3.98 15.55 -12.26
N ASN A 126 4.25 14.29 -11.90
CA ASN A 126 5.60 13.85 -11.55
C ASN A 126 6.51 14.07 -12.77
N LYS A 127 7.70 14.63 -12.55
CA LYS A 127 8.58 15.10 -13.64
C LYS A 127 8.84 14.03 -14.71
N GLU A 128 9.18 12.81 -14.29
CA GLU A 128 9.49 11.70 -15.21
C GLU A 128 8.25 11.25 -16.00
N GLU A 129 7.09 11.23 -15.34
CA GLU A 129 5.81 10.84 -15.91
C GLU A 129 5.34 11.88 -16.95
N LEU A 130 5.39 13.17 -16.60
CA LEU A 130 5.02 14.28 -17.47
C LEU A 130 5.85 14.28 -18.75
N GLU A 131 7.16 14.07 -18.63
CA GLU A 131 8.06 14.02 -19.77
C GLU A 131 7.81 12.79 -20.65
N ARG A 132 7.49 11.63 -20.06
CA ARG A 132 7.05 10.45 -20.85
C ARG A 132 5.74 10.74 -21.60
N ILE A 133 4.74 11.27 -20.91
CA ILE A 133 3.42 11.59 -21.50
C ILE A 133 3.57 12.51 -22.71
N LYS A 134 4.37 13.57 -22.59
CA LYS A 134 4.64 14.50 -23.70
C LYS A 134 5.38 13.84 -24.87
N ARG A 135 6.41 13.02 -24.58
CA ARG A 135 7.13 12.27 -25.63
C ARG A 135 6.20 11.30 -26.37
N ALA A 136 5.22 10.75 -25.68
CA ALA A 136 4.18 9.88 -26.25
C ALA A 136 3.11 10.64 -27.06
N GLY A 137 3.21 11.97 -27.18
CA GLY A 137 2.27 12.82 -27.89
C GLY A 137 1.02 13.21 -27.09
N GLY A 138 1.01 12.95 -25.77
CA GLY A 138 -0.06 13.37 -24.87
C GLY A 138 0.20 14.71 -24.20
N PHE A 139 -0.75 15.13 -23.35
CA PHE A 139 -0.61 16.31 -22.50
C PHE A 139 -1.19 16.06 -21.10
N VAL A 140 -0.91 16.98 -20.17
CA VAL A 140 -1.47 16.95 -18.81
C VAL A 140 -2.24 18.23 -18.58
N THR A 141 -3.53 18.13 -18.25
CA THR A 141 -4.31 19.29 -17.83
C THR A 141 -3.92 19.69 -16.42
N VAL A 142 -3.62 20.95 -16.19
CA VAL A 142 -3.41 21.50 -14.84
C VAL A 142 -4.40 22.64 -14.68
N SER A 143 -5.37 22.49 -13.78
CA SER A 143 -6.31 23.56 -13.44
C SER A 143 -6.40 23.72 -11.93
N PRO A 144 -6.66 24.94 -11.41
CA PRO A 144 -6.76 25.17 -9.96
C PRO A 144 -7.90 24.42 -9.27
N SER A 145 -8.87 23.93 -10.04
CA SER A 145 -10.12 23.33 -9.54
C SER A 145 -10.28 21.86 -9.96
N SER A 146 -9.24 21.23 -10.51
CA SER A 146 -9.30 19.83 -10.92
C SER A 146 -7.97 19.12 -10.68
N VAL A 147 -8.06 17.85 -10.31
CA VAL A 147 -6.90 16.95 -10.30
C VAL A 147 -6.27 16.91 -11.69
N PRO A 148 -4.92 16.95 -11.81
CA PRO A 148 -4.25 16.84 -13.09
C PRO A 148 -4.56 15.52 -13.80
N ARG A 149 -4.78 15.58 -15.12
CA ARG A 149 -5.21 14.41 -15.91
C ARG A 149 -4.45 14.29 -17.23
N VAL A 150 -4.07 13.07 -17.59
CA VAL A 150 -3.53 12.69 -18.90
C VAL A 150 -4.62 12.88 -19.95
N ASP A 151 -4.33 13.69 -20.96
CA ASP A 151 -5.23 14.11 -22.03
C ASP A 151 -6.58 14.65 -21.53
N GLY A 152 -6.61 15.19 -20.31
CA GLY A 152 -7.81 15.70 -19.64
C GLY A 152 -8.77 14.62 -19.11
N ILE A 153 -8.39 13.33 -19.18
CA ILE A 153 -9.27 12.20 -18.86
C ILE A 153 -8.78 11.44 -17.63
N LEU A 154 -7.56 10.88 -17.65
CA LEU A 154 -7.11 9.94 -16.61
C LEU A 154 -6.24 10.62 -15.55
N ALA A 155 -6.55 10.46 -14.26
CA ALA A 155 -5.80 11.08 -13.16
C ALA A 155 -4.49 10.35 -12.80
N LEU A 156 -4.24 9.19 -13.42
CA LEU A 156 -3.08 8.34 -13.21
C LEU A 156 -2.14 8.40 -14.42
N SER A 157 -0.84 8.26 -14.16
CA SER A 157 0.17 8.14 -15.22
C SER A 157 0.63 6.70 -15.45
N ARG A 158 0.36 5.80 -14.50
CA ARG A 158 0.66 4.37 -14.61
C ARG A 158 -0.53 3.56 -14.13
N ALA A 159 -0.94 2.57 -14.91
CA ALA A 159 -2.06 1.68 -14.65
C ALA A 159 -1.98 0.42 -15.53
N PHE A 160 -2.59 -0.67 -15.07
CA PHE A 160 -2.94 -1.80 -15.93
C PHE A 160 -4.17 -1.47 -16.76
N GLY A 161 -4.27 -2.01 -17.98
CA GLY A 161 -5.38 -1.72 -18.89
C GLY A 161 -5.23 -0.35 -19.53
N ASP A 162 -6.31 0.46 -19.56
CA ASP A 162 -6.30 1.82 -20.14
C ASP A 162 -5.77 1.88 -21.59
N GLY A 163 -6.23 0.97 -22.45
CA GLY A 163 -5.69 0.78 -23.80
C GLY A 163 -5.75 2.02 -24.69
N LEU A 164 -6.68 2.95 -24.42
CA LEU A 164 -6.79 4.24 -25.12
C LEU A 164 -5.58 5.17 -24.91
N PHE A 165 -4.78 4.91 -23.87
CA PHE A 165 -3.56 5.68 -23.57
C PHE A 165 -2.28 4.93 -23.93
N LYS A 166 -2.43 3.74 -24.53
CA LYS A 166 -1.36 2.81 -24.94
C LYS A 166 -1.41 2.53 -26.44
N ASP A 167 -1.84 3.51 -27.22
CA ASP A 167 -2.16 3.38 -28.65
C ASP A 167 -1.10 3.99 -29.59
N ASN A 168 0.01 4.52 -29.05
CA ASN A 168 1.08 5.07 -29.88
C ASN A 168 1.87 3.93 -30.54
N ARG A 169 1.69 3.79 -31.86
CA ARG A 169 2.27 2.71 -32.68
C ARG A 169 3.78 2.82 -32.89
N GLU A 170 4.37 3.98 -32.62
CA GLU A 170 5.81 4.23 -32.79
C GLU A 170 6.61 3.91 -31.51
N LEU A 171 5.93 3.70 -30.38
CA LEU A 171 6.54 3.54 -29.08
C LEU A 171 6.31 2.14 -28.48
N GLY A 172 7.27 1.70 -27.66
CA GLY A 172 7.13 0.48 -26.88
C GLY A 172 6.11 0.60 -25.74
N PRO A 173 5.74 -0.51 -25.09
CA PRO A 173 4.77 -0.52 -23.98
C PRO A 173 5.24 0.28 -22.75
N THR A 174 6.55 0.54 -22.63
CA THR A 174 7.17 1.29 -21.52
C THR A 174 7.22 2.79 -21.77
N GLU A 175 6.83 3.25 -22.97
CA GLU A 175 6.98 4.64 -23.41
C GLU A 175 5.65 5.29 -23.79
N GLN A 176 4.53 4.61 -23.53
CA GLN A 176 3.18 5.10 -23.78
C GLN A 176 2.80 6.25 -22.82
N ARG A 177 1.66 6.92 -23.10
CA ARG A 177 1.14 7.98 -22.21
C ARG A 177 0.89 7.43 -20.81
N VAL A 178 0.24 6.27 -20.75
CA VAL A 178 0.05 5.49 -19.52
C VAL A 178 0.78 4.17 -19.66
N VAL A 179 1.53 3.74 -18.64
CA VAL A 179 2.33 2.51 -18.69
C VAL A 179 2.03 1.59 -17.50
N ALA A 180 2.21 0.29 -17.68
CA ALA A 180 2.12 -0.70 -16.61
C ALA A 180 3.51 -1.07 -16.05
N VAL A 181 4.47 -0.15 -16.09
CA VAL A 181 5.82 -0.37 -15.55
C VAL A 181 5.82 -0.05 -14.05
N PRO A 182 6.11 -1.01 -13.16
CA PRO A 182 6.14 -0.73 -11.73
C PRO A 182 7.40 0.02 -11.31
N ASP A 183 7.23 0.91 -10.33
CA ASP A 183 8.33 1.29 -9.43
C ASP A 183 8.53 0.13 -8.44
N VAL A 184 9.76 -0.38 -8.32
CA VAL A 184 10.08 -1.56 -7.51
C VAL A 184 11.14 -1.21 -6.47
N HIS A 185 10.81 -1.40 -5.20
CA HIS A 185 11.69 -1.15 -4.06
C HIS A 185 11.66 -2.32 -3.09
N THR A 186 12.81 -2.66 -2.50
CA THR A 186 12.92 -3.74 -1.51
C THR A 186 13.19 -3.13 -0.14
N PHE A 187 12.54 -3.66 0.88
CA PHE A 187 12.66 -3.26 2.28
C PHE A 187 12.89 -4.50 3.15
N PHE A 188 13.27 -4.28 4.40
CA PHE A 188 13.27 -5.36 5.40
C PHE A 188 12.35 -5.04 6.58
N ALA A 189 11.70 -6.08 7.10
CA ALA A 189 10.90 -6.05 8.30
C ALA A 189 11.43 -7.01 9.36
N PHE A 190 11.23 -6.66 10.63
CA PHE A 190 11.48 -7.53 11.78
C PHE A 190 10.18 -8.17 12.27
N PRO A 191 10.26 -9.29 12.99
CA PRO A 191 9.12 -9.80 13.76
C PRO A 191 8.51 -8.71 14.64
N GLY A 192 7.19 -8.59 14.60
CA GLY A 192 6.41 -7.55 15.26
C GLY A 192 6.05 -6.37 14.34
N ASP A 193 6.78 -6.14 13.26
CA ASP A 193 6.45 -5.08 12.31
C ASP A 193 5.11 -5.39 11.60
N VAL A 194 4.44 -4.35 11.09
CA VAL A 194 3.16 -4.47 10.39
C VAL A 194 3.24 -3.76 9.04
N LEU A 195 3.05 -4.51 7.95
CA LEU A 195 2.86 -3.97 6.60
C LEU A 195 1.40 -3.60 6.40
N MET A 196 1.16 -2.41 5.85
CA MET A 196 -0.13 -1.95 5.36
C MET A 196 -0.05 -1.65 3.87
N LEU A 197 -0.98 -2.21 3.10
CA LEU A 197 -1.28 -1.80 1.74
C LEU A 197 -2.69 -1.20 1.71
N ALA A 198 -2.87 -0.04 1.10
CA ALA A 198 -4.15 0.64 1.04
C ALA A 198 -4.37 1.31 -0.31
N CYS A 199 -5.64 1.39 -0.77
CA CYS A 199 -5.99 2.18 -1.94
C CYS A 199 -5.98 3.68 -1.62
N ASP A 200 -6.09 4.49 -2.67
CA ASP A 200 -6.19 5.95 -2.61
C ASP A 200 -7.41 6.45 -1.84
N GLY A 201 -8.52 5.70 -1.79
CA GLY A 201 -9.70 6.06 -0.98
C GLY A 201 -9.39 6.31 0.52
N VAL A 202 -8.38 5.65 1.09
CA VAL A 202 -7.93 5.95 2.47
C VAL A 202 -7.33 7.36 2.60
N TYR A 203 -6.75 7.87 1.51
CA TYR A 203 -5.97 9.10 1.48
C TYR A 203 -6.59 10.21 0.63
N GLU A 204 -7.78 9.97 0.08
CA GLU A 204 -8.54 10.95 -0.69
C GLU A 204 -8.92 12.19 0.16
N PRO A 205 -9.36 12.04 1.43
CA PRO A 205 -9.59 13.20 2.28
C PRO A 205 -8.30 14.02 2.49
N GLU A 206 -8.38 15.34 2.32
CA GLU A 206 -7.22 16.25 2.36
C GLU A 206 -6.40 16.12 3.66
N ALA A 207 -7.06 15.85 4.79
CA ALA A 207 -6.41 15.66 6.09
C ALA A 207 -5.69 14.30 6.23
N MET A 208 -6.07 13.29 5.44
CA MET A 208 -5.57 11.92 5.54
C MET A 208 -4.35 11.70 4.64
N ASN A 209 -3.34 12.56 4.78
CA ASN A 209 -2.05 12.37 4.09
C ASN A 209 -1.22 11.23 4.71
N TRP A 210 -0.08 10.93 4.07
CA TRP A 210 0.87 9.89 4.52
C TRP A 210 1.22 9.99 6.01
N VAL A 211 1.50 11.20 6.48
CA VAL A 211 1.95 11.44 7.86
C VAL A 211 0.80 11.19 8.83
N PHE A 212 -0.38 11.75 8.57
CA PHE A 212 -1.54 11.57 9.44
C PHE A 212 -1.93 10.10 9.56
N VAL A 213 -2.15 9.42 8.42
CA VAL A 213 -2.58 8.02 8.41
C VAL A 213 -1.56 7.13 9.10
N SER A 214 -0.26 7.40 8.92
CA SER A 214 0.78 6.59 9.55
C SER A 214 0.83 6.76 11.07
N HIS A 215 0.73 7.99 11.57
CA HIS A 215 0.68 8.23 13.01
C HIS A 215 -0.61 7.68 13.63
N PHE A 216 -1.74 7.83 12.94
CA PHE A 216 -3.01 7.27 13.36
C PHE A 216 -2.92 5.74 13.50
N MET A 217 -2.40 5.06 12.48
CA MET A 217 -2.21 3.61 12.52
C MET A 217 -1.22 3.16 13.59
N MET A 218 -0.11 3.87 13.80
CA MET A 218 0.80 3.56 14.90
C MET A 218 0.10 3.64 16.28
N THR A 219 -0.72 4.66 16.49
CA THR A 219 -1.52 4.81 17.72
C THR A 219 -2.50 3.64 17.86
N LEU A 220 -3.26 3.31 16.80
CA LEU A 220 -4.20 2.19 16.81
C LEU A 220 -3.52 0.86 17.11
N LEU A 221 -2.40 0.56 16.43
CA LEU A 221 -1.65 -0.68 16.65
C LEU A 221 -1.12 -0.80 18.09
N PHE A 222 -0.72 0.32 18.70
CA PHE A 222 -0.30 0.35 20.09
C PHE A 222 -1.47 0.15 21.06
N GLU A 223 -2.53 0.96 20.95
CA GLU A 223 -3.68 0.94 21.86
C GLU A 223 -4.46 -0.38 21.79
N LEU A 224 -4.57 -0.95 20.59
CA LEU A 224 -5.29 -2.21 20.35
C LEU A 224 -4.40 -3.44 20.50
N GLN A 225 -3.17 -3.28 21.00
CA GLN A 225 -2.21 -4.39 21.19
C GLN A 225 -2.02 -5.25 19.92
N ASN A 226 -1.97 -4.58 18.76
CA ASN A 226 -1.89 -5.17 17.42
C ASN A 226 -3.09 -6.07 17.03
N ASP A 227 -4.31 -5.76 17.49
CA ASP A 227 -5.53 -6.27 16.86
C ASP A 227 -5.71 -5.64 15.47
N LEU A 228 -5.25 -6.36 14.44
CA LEU A 228 -5.28 -5.89 13.06
C LEU A 228 -6.71 -5.75 12.52
N THR A 229 -7.66 -6.55 13.00
CA THR A 229 -9.04 -6.48 12.53
C THR A 229 -9.66 -5.17 12.99
N GLU A 230 -9.62 -4.89 14.28
CA GLU A 230 -10.16 -3.64 14.83
C GLU A 230 -9.40 -2.41 14.28
N ALA A 231 -8.08 -2.49 14.14
CA ALA A 231 -7.28 -1.40 13.56
C ALA A 231 -7.68 -1.11 12.10
N SER A 232 -7.93 -2.15 11.30
CA SER A 232 -8.39 -1.99 9.92
C SER A 232 -9.78 -1.34 9.84
N VAL A 233 -10.72 -1.77 10.70
CA VAL A 233 -12.08 -1.20 10.74
C VAL A 233 -12.03 0.28 11.12
N LYS A 234 -11.29 0.64 12.18
CA LYS A 234 -11.15 2.04 12.59
C LYS A 234 -10.49 2.93 11.53
N LEU A 235 -9.54 2.40 10.75
CA LEU A 235 -8.97 3.15 9.61
C LEU A 235 -9.99 3.37 8.49
N LEU A 236 -10.76 2.34 8.13
CA LEU A 236 -11.83 2.45 7.13
C LEU A 236 -12.90 3.46 7.56
N GLU A 237 -13.34 3.38 8.83
CA GLU A 237 -14.29 4.34 9.40
C GLU A 237 -13.74 5.75 9.40
N GLN A 238 -12.47 5.94 9.78
CA GLN A 238 -11.84 7.26 9.77
C GLN A 238 -11.81 7.86 8.35
N ALA A 239 -11.50 7.06 7.32
CA ALA A 239 -11.52 7.50 5.93
C ALA A 239 -12.94 7.84 5.44
N TYR A 240 -13.92 7.00 5.75
CA TYR A 240 -15.32 7.23 5.42
C TYR A 240 -15.90 8.47 6.12
N GLN A 241 -15.66 8.62 7.43
CA GLN A 241 -16.10 9.77 8.23
C GLN A 241 -15.39 11.08 7.82
N SER A 242 -14.21 10.97 7.23
CA SER A 242 -13.50 12.10 6.62
C SER A 242 -14.00 12.41 5.20
N PHE A 243 -15.14 11.82 4.80
CA PHE A 243 -15.84 12.03 3.53
C PHE A 243 -15.06 11.56 2.29
N SER A 244 -14.34 10.43 2.38
CA SER A 244 -13.90 9.76 1.15
C SER A 244 -15.13 9.38 0.31
N GLY A 245 -15.09 9.77 -0.96
CA GLY A 245 -16.08 9.43 -1.99
C GLY A 245 -15.69 8.21 -2.83
N ASP A 246 -14.52 7.61 -2.58
CA ASP A 246 -14.01 6.45 -3.30
C ASP A 246 -14.26 5.12 -2.57
N ASN A 247 -13.94 4.01 -3.23
CA ASN A 247 -13.82 2.70 -2.60
C ASN A 247 -12.62 2.69 -1.65
N ILE A 248 -12.82 2.15 -0.45
CA ILE A 248 -11.81 2.13 0.60
C ILE A 248 -11.42 0.67 0.87
N SER A 249 -10.13 0.36 0.77
CA SER A 249 -9.59 -0.99 0.92
C SER A 249 -8.25 -0.93 1.62
N VAL A 250 -8.06 -1.82 2.62
CA VAL A 250 -6.85 -1.92 3.44
C VAL A 250 -6.49 -3.39 3.63
N LEU A 251 -5.21 -3.72 3.54
CA LEU A 251 -4.64 -5.00 3.90
C LEU A 251 -3.54 -4.79 4.95
N LEU A 252 -3.69 -5.41 6.12
CA LEU A 252 -2.68 -5.42 7.19
C LEU A 252 -2.04 -6.80 7.30
N THR A 253 -0.71 -6.84 7.36
CA THR A 253 0.09 -8.06 7.50
C THR A 253 1.12 -7.87 8.60
N ARG A 254 1.03 -8.65 9.67
CA ARG A 254 2.02 -8.63 10.76
C ARG A 254 3.06 -9.73 10.56
N PHE A 255 4.32 -9.36 10.74
CA PHE A 255 5.44 -10.29 10.67
C PHE A 255 5.63 -10.98 12.02
N GLU A 256 5.79 -12.30 12.03
CA GLU A 256 5.93 -13.08 13.25
C GLU A 256 7.04 -14.11 13.12
N LYS A 257 7.70 -14.42 14.23
CA LYS A 257 8.66 -15.52 14.29
C LYS A 257 7.92 -16.82 14.59
N GLY A 258 8.22 -17.88 13.84
CA GLY A 258 7.78 -19.24 14.18
C GLY A 258 7.13 -19.99 13.04
N GLU A 259 6.58 -21.15 13.35
CA GLU A 259 5.92 -22.01 12.38
C GLU A 259 4.68 -21.34 11.79
N ASN A 260 4.36 -21.69 10.54
CA ASN A 260 3.12 -21.30 9.90
C ASN A 260 1.95 -21.73 10.80
N LYS A 261 1.26 -20.74 11.38
CA LYS A 261 0.00 -20.97 12.07
C LYS A 261 -1.02 -21.50 11.07
N GLU A 262 -1.97 -22.30 11.53
CA GLU A 262 -3.12 -22.67 10.69
C GLU A 262 -3.78 -21.40 10.13
N ARG A 263 -4.06 -21.42 8.83
CA ARG A 263 -4.76 -20.32 8.16
C ARG A 263 -6.21 -20.33 8.62
N LEU A 264 -6.53 -19.48 9.57
CA LEU A 264 -7.89 -19.22 10.00
C LEU A 264 -8.45 -18.09 9.16
N PHE A 265 -9.50 -18.37 8.40
CA PHE A 265 -10.26 -17.37 7.69
C PHE A 265 -11.47 -16.99 8.54
N ARG A 266 -11.59 -15.70 8.85
CA ARG A 266 -12.79 -15.14 9.48
C ARG A 266 -13.28 -14.01 8.59
N ARG A 267 -14.53 -14.12 8.16
CA ARG A 267 -15.23 -13.03 7.49
C ARG A 267 -15.93 -12.19 8.55
N PHE A 268 -15.77 -10.89 8.44
CA PHE A 268 -16.50 -9.93 9.25
C PHE A 268 -17.25 -8.99 8.32
N GLU A 269 -18.47 -8.63 8.70
CA GLU A 269 -19.24 -7.56 8.08
C GLU A 269 -19.30 -6.40 9.06
N VAL A 270 -19.20 -5.17 8.56
CA VAL A 270 -19.36 -3.99 9.39
C VAL A 270 -20.76 -3.44 9.13
N THR A 271 -21.60 -3.37 10.17
CA THR A 271 -22.94 -2.80 10.03
C THR A 271 -22.87 -1.30 9.76
N PRO A 272 -23.95 -0.68 9.24
CA PRO A 272 -24.00 0.77 9.04
C PRO A 272 -23.77 1.59 10.32
N GLU A 273 -23.95 0.96 11.49
CA GLU A 273 -23.70 1.55 12.81
C GLU A 273 -22.24 1.41 13.30
N GLY A 274 -21.35 0.81 12.50
CA GLY A 274 -19.94 0.59 12.86
C GLY A 274 -19.68 -0.65 13.71
N HIS A 275 -20.63 -1.60 13.76
CA HIS A 275 -20.45 -2.84 14.52
C HIS A 275 -19.86 -3.94 13.65
N VAL A 276 -18.82 -4.63 14.14
CA VAL A 276 -18.25 -5.81 13.48
C VAL A 276 -19.10 -7.04 13.81
N VAL A 277 -19.72 -7.64 12.79
CA VAL A 277 -20.53 -8.87 12.88
C VAL A 277 -19.75 -10.00 12.22
N SER A 278 -19.64 -11.15 12.88
CA SER A 278 -19.07 -12.36 12.26
C SER A 278 -20.18 -13.33 11.86
N GLU A 279 -20.17 -13.80 10.62
CA GLU A 279 -21.03 -14.91 10.21
C GLU A 279 -20.44 -16.22 10.75
N GLY A 280 -21.09 -16.78 11.77
CA GLY A 280 -20.74 -18.08 12.37
C GLY A 280 -20.39 -17.94 13.84
N GLY A 281 -21.38 -18.19 14.70
CA GLY A 281 -21.21 -18.16 16.15
C GLY A 281 -20.01 -18.98 16.61
N ALA A 282 -18.94 -18.29 16.96
CA ALA A 282 -17.85 -18.80 17.79
C ALA A 282 -17.53 -17.74 18.83
N SER A 283 -18.31 -17.74 19.90
CA SER A 283 -17.77 -17.41 21.22
C SER A 283 -16.61 -18.37 21.49
N GLY A 284 -15.38 -17.85 21.62
CA GLY A 284 -14.24 -18.66 22.10
C GLY A 284 -12.90 -18.26 21.50
N ASP A 285 -12.25 -17.26 22.10
CA ASP A 285 -10.97 -17.42 22.82
C ASP A 285 -10.20 -16.09 22.88
N PHE A 286 -10.82 -15.08 23.48
CA PHE A 286 -10.10 -14.14 24.35
C PHE A 286 -10.24 -14.65 25.79
N ALA A 287 -9.52 -15.70 26.13
CA ALA A 287 -9.43 -16.19 27.51
C ALA A 287 -8.07 -16.82 27.77
N ALA A 288 -7.07 -15.95 27.99
CA ALA A 288 -5.95 -16.30 28.86
C ALA A 288 -5.70 -15.12 29.82
N SER A 289 -6.12 -15.36 31.06
CA SER A 289 -5.81 -14.67 32.32
C SER A 289 -6.27 -13.21 32.53
N ALA A 290 -7.35 -13.14 33.33
CA ALA A 290 -7.59 -12.20 34.43
C ALA A 290 -8.00 -10.75 34.09
N GLY A 291 -9.31 -10.57 33.97
CA GLY A 291 -10.07 -9.59 34.76
C GLY A 291 -10.02 -8.12 34.31
N GLU A 292 -10.89 -7.75 33.38
CA GLU A 292 -11.76 -6.56 33.47
C GLU A 292 -12.71 -6.53 32.27
N GLN A 293 -14.02 -6.62 32.54
CA GLN A 293 -15.06 -6.28 31.57
C GLN A 293 -15.14 -4.75 31.48
N SER A 294 -14.39 -4.14 30.56
CA SER A 294 -14.70 -2.78 30.10
C SER A 294 -13.92 -2.44 28.83
N SER A 295 -14.63 -2.18 27.72
CA SER A 295 -14.23 -1.13 26.77
C SER A 295 -15.11 -0.98 25.51
N ILE A 296 -16.20 -1.73 25.29
CA ILE A 296 -17.00 -1.54 24.06
C ILE A 296 -18.04 -0.40 24.16
N ASP A 297 -18.38 0.11 25.35
CA ASP A 297 -19.47 1.08 25.51
C ASP A 297 -19.06 2.56 25.60
N ALA A 298 -17.77 2.90 25.50
CA ALA A 298 -17.31 4.28 25.64
C ALA A 298 -17.00 4.88 24.26
N PHE A 299 -18.01 5.44 23.60
CA PHE A 299 -17.99 6.64 22.73
C PHE A 299 -19.18 6.61 21.75
N LYS A 300 -20.38 6.90 22.26
CA LYS A 300 -21.52 7.28 21.41
C LYS A 300 -21.56 8.80 21.29
N GLY A 301 -20.91 9.33 20.25
CA GLY A 301 -21.23 10.67 19.74
C GLY A 301 -22.62 10.67 19.07
N PRO A 302 -23.27 11.82 18.89
CA PRO A 302 -24.61 11.87 18.31
C PRO A 302 -24.55 11.51 16.81
N LEU A 303 -25.02 10.31 16.47
CA LEU A 303 -25.10 9.82 15.09
C LEU A 303 -26.46 10.16 14.48
N LEU A 304 -26.40 10.77 13.28
CA LEU A 304 -27.54 10.91 12.37
C LEU A 304 -27.83 9.56 11.71
N GLN A 305 -29.11 9.22 11.53
CA GLN A 305 -29.55 7.96 10.93
C GLN A 305 -29.07 7.82 9.47
N ALA A 306 -28.24 6.81 9.20
CA ALA A 306 -27.97 6.27 7.87
C ALA A 306 -28.77 4.97 7.64
N GLY A 307 -28.99 4.62 6.36
CA GLY A 307 -29.98 3.64 5.89
C GLY A 307 -29.82 2.18 6.37
N SER A 308 -30.90 1.43 6.24
CA SER A 308 -31.19 0.16 6.92
C SER A 308 -30.61 -1.12 6.28
N GLU A 309 -29.58 -1.03 5.45
CA GLU A 309 -29.00 -2.22 4.80
C GLU A 309 -27.54 -2.43 5.20
N PRO A 310 -27.14 -3.67 5.56
CA PRO A 310 -25.76 -4.00 5.91
C PRO A 310 -24.83 -3.74 4.72
N ILE A 311 -23.69 -3.10 5.00
CA ILE A 311 -22.64 -2.86 4.01
C ILE A 311 -21.77 -4.12 3.97
N THR A 312 -21.91 -4.91 2.91
CA THR A 312 -20.99 -6.00 2.62
C THR A 312 -19.70 -5.41 2.05
N LEU A 313 -18.63 -5.44 2.84
CA LEU A 313 -17.25 -5.24 2.36
C LEU A 313 -16.70 -6.52 1.71
#